data_AF-A0A1I3TTH9-F1
#
_entry.id   AF-A0A1I3TTH9-F1
#
_cell.length_a   1.000
_cell.length_b   1.000
_cell.length_c   1.000
_cell.angle_alpha   90.00
_cell.angle_beta   90.00
_cell.angle_gamma   90.00
#
_symmetry.space_group_name_H-M   'P 1'
#
loop_
_entity.id
_entity.type
_entity.pdbx_description
1 polymer ?
#
loop_
_entity_poly.entity_id
_entity_poly.type
_entity_poly.pdbx_seq_one_letter_code
_entity_poly.pdbx_strand_id
1 'polypeptide(L)'
;MSASSASRSPHGFAVVRGRGYRPEQVDRFTGVLYGDLDQARERLTRLGVLAGELEAEAERLRGVVAALPPQTYEALGERARLILSEAEAEAGELRERARDESRRVLERAQEEGRARREAAHEGAARARREADEAAEALLGRARERAGELLAKARAEAGELVEAGGRELREMAERCEALLREQEGKQAAEAGELEAGLAARESAVEERVAELSGRGEAVLERARREAAGAEEDARRLQAEAEERAAELLARARLRQERVERETERIVRAHEQRREAVRQHMAHVRASLAAITGRGPDGAEGADGPEGAEGAEAAGGPEAAGGAGGAGGSGSPGGTGGATVPGQGAPAE
;
A
#
# COMPACT_ATOMS: atom_id res chain seq x y z
N MET A 1 63.20 35.12 -7.49
CA MET A 1 62.81 35.44 -8.89
C MET A 1 62.67 34.13 -9.65
N SER A 2 61.45 33.71 -10.01
CA SER A 2 61.25 32.42 -10.68
C SER A 2 61.24 32.60 -12.20
N ALA A 3 62.27 32.11 -12.88
CA ALA A 3 62.32 32.13 -14.35
C ALA A 3 61.24 31.19 -14.91
N SER A 4 60.20 31.76 -15.53
CA SER A 4 59.14 30.99 -16.16
C SER A 4 59.67 30.37 -17.47
N SER A 5 60.00 29.08 -17.45
CA SER A 5 60.48 28.36 -18.63
C SER A 5 59.32 28.17 -19.62
N ALA A 6 59.16 29.14 -20.51
CA ALA A 6 58.21 29.07 -21.62
C ALA A 6 58.76 28.14 -22.70
N SER A 7 58.02 27.06 -22.98
CA SER A 7 58.28 26.18 -24.12
C SER A 7 58.22 26.99 -25.42
N ARG A 8 59.37 27.14 -26.09
CA ARG A 8 59.42 27.68 -27.45
C ARG A 8 59.02 26.59 -28.44
N SER A 9 58.24 26.96 -29.45
CA SER A 9 57.98 26.10 -30.61
C SER A 9 59.26 25.92 -31.46
N PRO A 10 59.32 24.93 -32.36
CA PRO A 10 60.42 24.78 -33.33
C PRO A 10 60.68 26.03 -34.17
N HIS A 11 59.67 26.90 -34.32
CA HIS A 11 59.74 28.16 -35.07
C HIS A 11 60.01 29.39 -34.17
N GLY A 12 60.50 29.19 -32.95
CA GLY A 12 60.97 30.26 -32.05
C GLY A 12 59.89 31.01 -31.25
N PHE A 13 58.61 30.95 -31.64
CA PHE A 13 57.51 31.57 -30.91
C PHE A 13 57.36 30.98 -29.49
N ALA A 14 57.06 31.83 -28.51
CA ALA A 14 56.86 31.43 -27.12
C ALA A 14 55.40 31.05 -26.87
N VAL A 15 55.15 29.77 -26.59
CA VAL A 15 53.80 29.28 -26.31
C VAL A 15 53.39 29.69 -24.89
N VAL A 16 52.24 30.35 -24.76
CA VAL A 16 51.68 30.72 -23.45
C VAL A 16 50.96 29.52 -22.84
N ARG A 17 50.89 29.43 -21.50
CA ARG A 17 50.01 28.49 -20.78
C ARG A 17 48.53 28.81 -21.05
N GLY A 18 48.05 28.47 -22.25
CA GLY A 18 46.74 28.92 -22.75
C GLY A 18 46.52 28.70 -24.25
N ARG A 19 47.03 27.60 -24.84
CA ARG A 19 46.68 27.13 -26.20
C ARG A 19 46.71 28.17 -27.33
N GLY A 20 47.72 29.05 -27.35
CA GLY A 20 47.91 30.01 -28.44
C GLY A 20 49.35 30.48 -28.58
N TYR A 21 49.72 30.82 -29.82
CA TYR A 21 50.82 31.74 -30.08
C TYR A 21 50.45 33.11 -29.50
N ARG A 22 51.45 33.89 -29.08
CA ARG A 22 51.24 35.30 -28.78
C ARG A 22 50.94 36.06 -30.08
N PRO A 23 49.77 36.72 -30.25
CA PRO A 23 49.49 37.51 -31.44
C PRO A 23 50.59 38.54 -31.66
N GLU A 24 51.00 39.23 -30.60
CA GLU A 24 52.05 40.26 -30.63
C GLU A 24 53.46 39.70 -30.92
N GLN A 25 53.65 38.39 -31.06
CA GLN A 25 54.86 37.79 -31.63
C GLN A 25 54.69 37.43 -33.10
N VAL A 26 53.52 36.94 -33.49
CA VAL A 26 53.15 36.68 -34.90
C VAL A 26 53.12 38.01 -35.66
N ASP A 27 52.44 39.03 -35.15
CA ASP A 27 52.28 40.36 -35.76
C ASP A 27 53.62 41.10 -35.94
N ARG A 28 54.58 40.88 -35.03
CA ARG A 28 55.95 41.40 -35.21
C ARG A 28 56.72 40.63 -36.28
N PHE A 29 56.56 39.31 -36.36
CA PHE A 29 57.24 38.49 -37.34
C PHE A 29 56.69 38.73 -38.76
N THR A 30 55.37 38.79 -38.92
CA THR A 30 54.72 39.20 -40.17
C THR A 30 55.01 40.66 -40.51
N GLY A 31 55.05 41.56 -39.52
CA GLY A 31 55.44 42.96 -39.72
C GLY A 31 56.86 43.13 -40.30
N VAL A 32 57.83 42.33 -39.84
CA VAL A 32 59.17 42.28 -40.44
C VAL A 32 59.11 41.75 -41.87
N LEU A 33 58.43 40.63 -42.12
CA LEU A 33 58.31 40.05 -43.46
C LEU A 33 57.60 40.98 -44.47
N TYR A 34 56.59 41.75 -44.04
CA TYR A 34 55.95 42.77 -44.87
C TYR A 34 56.89 43.95 -45.11
N GLY A 35 57.65 44.41 -44.11
CA GLY A 35 58.68 45.44 -44.27
C GLY A 35 59.80 45.03 -45.24
N ASP A 36 60.24 43.77 -45.21
CA ASP A 36 61.22 43.22 -46.15
C ASP A 36 60.63 43.10 -47.57
N LEU A 37 59.36 42.69 -47.69
CA LEU A 37 58.63 42.60 -48.96
C LEU A 37 58.45 43.99 -49.60
N ASP A 38 58.10 45.01 -48.81
CA ASP A 38 57.88 46.36 -49.32
C ASP A 38 59.21 47.06 -49.67
N GLN A 39 60.29 46.86 -48.90
CA GLN A 39 61.64 47.24 -49.33
C GLN A 39 62.06 46.57 -50.65
N ALA A 40 61.74 45.28 -50.82
CA ALA A 40 62.02 44.56 -52.07
C ALA A 40 61.19 45.11 -53.25
N ARG A 41 59.92 45.47 -53.02
CA ARG A 41 59.04 46.15 -54.00
C ARG A 41 59.58 47.52 -54.37
N GLU A 42 59.92 48.38 -53.41
CA GLU A 42 60.54 49.69 -53.66
C GLU A 42 61.84 49.57 -54.45
N ARG A 43 62.67 48.56 -54.16
CA ARG A 43 63.90 48.30 -54.91
C ARG A 43 63.60 47.88 -56.35
N LEU A 44 62.61 47.01 -56.55
CA LEU A 44 62.17 46.59 -57.88
C LEU A 44 61.60 47.78 -58.69
N THR A 45 60.78 48.63 -58.07
CA THR A 45 60.26 49.86 -58.70
C THR A 45 61.40 50.81 -59.10
N ARG A 46 62.36 51.06 -58.20
CA ARG A 46 63.55 51.90 -58.50
C ARG A 46 64.40 51.33 -59.64
N LEU A 47 64.62 50.02 -59.67
CA LEU A 47 65.34 49.36 -60.76
C LEU A 47 64.56 49.41 -62.08
N GLY A 48 63.22 49.32 -62.05
CA GLY A 48 62.37 49.48 -63.23
C GLY A 48 62.41 50.89 -63.82
N VAL A 49 62.41 51.93 -62.97
CA VAL A 49 62.58 53.33 -63.42
C VAL A 49 63.97 53.52 -64.04
N LEU A 50 65.03 53.08 -63.37
CA LEU A 50 66.40 53.18 -63.89
C LEU A 50 66.59 52.41 -65.22
N ALA A 51 65.93 51.25 -65.38
CA ALA A 51 65.93 50.52 -66.65
C ALA A 51 65.30 51.35 -67.78
N GLY A 52 64.13 51.95 -67.54
CA GLY A 52 63.46 52.82 -68.53
C GLY A 52 64.26 54.09 -68.86
N GLU A 53 64.93 54.70 -67.87
CA GLU A 53 65.85 55.82 -68.08
C GLU A 53 67.03 55.42 -68.99
N LEU A 54 67.65 54.26 -68.74
CA LEU A 54 68.76 53.73 -69.53
C LEU A 54 68.33 53.27 -70.94
N GLU A 55 67.10 52.76 -71.09
CA GLU A 55 66.52 52.41 -72.39
C GLU A 55 66.27 53.66 -73.24
N ALA A 56 65.67 54.71 -72.67
CA ALA A 56 65.45 55.99 -73.35
C ALA A 56 66.76 56.74 -73.67
N GLU A 57 67.76 56.67 -72.79
CA GLU A 57 69.13 57.13 -73.05
C GLU A 57 69.74 56.39 -74.24
N ALA A 58 69.68 55.06 -74.23
CA ALA A 58 70.22 54.23 -75.31
C ALA A 58 69.48 54.43 -76.64
N GLU A 59 68.18 54.73 -76.63
CA GLU A 59 67.42 55.10 -77.83
C GLU A 59 67.81 56.49 -78.36
N ARG A 60 67.98 57.48 -77.48
CA ARG A 60 68.48 58.81 -77.88
C ARG A 60 69.88 58.69 -78.51
N LEU A 61 70.77 57.92 -77.91
CA LEU A 61 72.13 57.67 -78.44
C LEU A 61 72.08 56.93 -79.79
N ARG A 62 71.23 55.91 -79.94
CA ARG A 62 70.98 55.24 -81.23
C ARG A 62 70.48 56.23 -82.29
N GLY A 63 69.57 57.14 -81.94
CA GLY A 63 69.06 58.18 -82.82
C GLY A 63 70.13 59.18 -83.26
N VAL A 64 70.99 59.62 -82.35
CA VAL A 64 72.14 60.49 -82.66
C VAL A 64 73.12 59.79 -83.61
N VAL A 65 73.45 58.52 -83.36
CA VAL A 65 74.33 57.73 -84.23
C VAL A 65 73.72 57.51 -85.62
N ALA A 66 72.41 57.22 -85.71
CA ALA A 66 71.71 57.04 -86.98
C ALA A 66 71.54 58.34 -87.80
N ALA A 67 71.67 59.51 -87.16
CA ALA A 67 71.65 60.81 -87.83
C ALA A 67 73.02 61.25 -88.37
N LEU A 68 74.11 60.56 -88.02
CA LEU A 68 75.43 60.80 -88.61
C LEU A 68 75.50 60.16 -90.02
N PRO A 69 76.19 60.81 -90.99
CA PRO A 69 76.47 60.16 -92.27
C PRO A 69 77.35 58.92 -92.06
N PRO A 70 77.24 57.88 -92.91
CA PRO A 70 78.02 56.65 -92.77
C PRO A 70 79.52 56.93 -92.88
N GLN A 71 80.23 56.82 -91.75
CA GLN A 71 81.65 57.15 -91.64
C GLN A 71 82.53 55.99 -92.15
N THR A 72 82.62 55.82 -93.47
CA THR A 72 83.48 54.78 -94.09
C THR A 72 84.97 55.05 -93.93
N TYR A 73 85.34 56.28 -93.54
CA TYR A 73 86.73 56.78 -93.38
C TYR A 73 87.66 56.54 -94.59
N GLU A 74 87.12 56.30 -95.79
CA GLU A 74 87.91 55.96 -96.98
C GLU A 74 88.92 57.03 -97.39
N ALA A 75 88.58 58.29 -97.18
CA ALA A 75 89.47 59.43 -97.42
C ALA A 75 90.71 59.47 -96.50
N LEU A 76 90.75 58.67 -95.43
CA LEU A 76 91.89 58.53 -94.50
C LEU A 76 92.74 57.27 -94.80
N GLY A 77 92.38 56.51 -95.84
CA GLY A 77 93.16 55.38 -96.34
C GLY A 77 92.90 54.04 -95.65
N GLU A 78 93.58 53.01 -96.14
CA GLU A 78 93.35 51.60 -95.78
C GLU A 78 93.46 51.32 -94.27
N ARG A 79 94.46 51.90 -93.60
CA ARG A 79 94.67 51.72 -92.16
C ARG A 79 93.51 52.25 -91.31
N ALA A 80 92.81 53.30 -91.74
CA ALA A 80 91.64 53.81 -91.04
C ALA A 80 90.44 52.85 -91.15
N ARG A 81 90.25 52.22 -92.31
CA ARG A 81 89.23 51.17 -92.51
C ARG A 81 89.50 49.92 -91.69
N LEU A 82 90.77 49.49 -91.58
CA LEU A 82 91.13 48.35 -90.74
C LEU A 82 90.76 48.61 -89.28
N ILE A 83 91.16 49.76 -88.73
CA ILE A 83 90.84 50.17 -87.35
C ILE A 83 89.32 50.26 -87.12
N LEU A 84 88.54 50.74 -88.10
CA LEU A 84 87.08 50.70 -88.02
C LEU A 84 86.57 49.27 -87.92
N SER A 85 87.01 48.37 -88.80
CA SER A 85 86.56 46.97 -88.80
C SER A 85 86.94 46.20 -87.53
N GLU A 86 88.11 46.48 -86.95
CA GLU A 86 88.55 45.94 -85.66
C GLU A 86 87.65 46.44 -84.52
N ALA A 87 87.34 47.74 -84.49
CA ALA A 87 86.46 48.34 -83.49
C ALA A 87 84.99 47.88 -83.63
N GLU A 88 84.49 47.66 -84.85
CA GLU A 88 83.16 47.09 -85.08
C GLU A 88 83.07 45.62 -84.64
N ALA A 89 84.12 44.83 -84.86
CA ALA A 89 84.22 43.46 -84.39
C ALA A 89 84.27 43.39 -82.85
N GLU A 90 85.14 44.17 -82.20
CA GLU A 90 85.21 44.25 -80.73
C GLU A 90 83.87 44.73 -80.13
N ALA A 91 83.23 45.74 -80.73
CA ALA A 91 81.90 46.19 -80.31
C ALA A 91 80.82 45.11 -80.53
N GLY A 92 80.97 44.22 -81.50
CA GLY A 92 80.16 43.01 -81.67
C GLY A 92 80.35 42.06 -80.49
N GLU A 93 81.57 41.61 -80.25
CA GLU A 93 81.91 40.69 -79.16
C GLU A 93 81.50 41.21 -77.78
N LEU A 94 81.68 42.51 -77.51
CA LEU A 94 81.28 43.14 -76.25
C LEU A 94 79.76 43.08 -76.04
N ARG A 95 78.96 43.28 -77.10
CA ARG A 95 77.50 43.15 -77.04
C ARG A 95 77.06 41.70 -76.79
N GLU A 96 77.75 40.72 -77.39
CA GLU A 96 77.45 39.30 -77.17
C GLU A 96 77.84 38.84 -75.77
N ARG A 97 79.05 39.20 -75.30
CA ARG A 97 79.50 38.99 -73.92
C ARG A 97 78.51 39.56 -72.90
N ALA A 98 78.07 40.81 -73.09
CA ALA A 98 77.12 41.47 -72.20
C ALA A 98 75.72 40.81 -72.21
N ARG A 99 75.25 40.32 -73.37
CA ARG A 99 73.98 39.57 -73.48
C ARG A 99 74.05 38.24 -72.75
N ASP A 100 75.14 37.49 -72.90
CA ASP A 100 75.30 36.19 -72.24
C ASP A 100 75.55 36.32 -70.73
N GLU A 101 76.25 37.35 -70.28
CA GLU A 101 76.34 37.68 -68.84
C GLU A 101 74.95 38.03 -68.29
N SER A 102 74.18 38.88 -68.99
CA SER A 102 72.80 39.23 -68.59
C SER A 102 71.88 38.00 -68.49
N ARG A 103 71.98 37.06 -69.46
CA ARG A 103 71.26 35.78 -69.42
C ARG A 103 71.63 34.96 -68.19
N ARG A 104 72.93 34.73 -67.94
CA ARG A 104 73.41 33.96 -66.78
C ARG A 104 72.96 34.55 -65.45
N VAL A 105 72.95 35.89 -65.33
CA VAL A 105 72.45 36.59 -64.14
C VAL A 105 70.94 36.37 -63.96
N LEU A 106 70.15 36.47 -65.03
CA LEU A 106 68.70 36.23 -65.00
C LEU A 106 68.34 34.77 -64.70
N GLU A 107 69.04 33.81 -65.33
CA GLU A 107 68.87 32.37 -65.13
C GLU A 107 69.15 32.01 -63.66
N ARG A 108 70.31 32.42 -63.13
CA ARG A 108 70.66 32.23 -61.73
C ARG A 108 69.64 32.88 -60.78
N ALA A 109 69.17 34.10 -61.07
CA ALA A 109 68.18 34.77 -60.22
C ALA A 109 66.83 34.02 -60.22
N GLN A 110 66.44 33.42 -61.35
CA GLN A 110 65.27 32.55 -61.43
C GLN A 110 65.45 31.23 -60.68
N GLU A 111 66.62 30.60 -60.75
CA GLU A 111 66.94 29.37 -60.02
C GLU A 111 66.93 29.60 -58.51
N GLU A 112 67.65 30.61 -58.01
CA GLU A 112 67.61 31.01 -56.60
C GLU A 112 66.17 31.38 -56.17
N GLY A 113 65.40 32.01 -57.05
CA GLY A 113 63.99 32.35 -56.83
C GLY A 113 63.01 31.16 -56.88
N ARG A 114 63.36 30.04 -57.52
CA ARG A 114 62.60 28.78 -57.47
C ARG A 114 62.94 28.03 -56.18
N ALA A 115 64.22 27.79 -55.92
CA ALA A 115 64.71 27.10 -54.73
C ALA A 115 64.21 27.75 -53.40
N ARG A 116 64.22 29.09 -53.31
CA ARG A 116 63.67 29.80 -52.13
C ARG A 116 62.17 29.58 -51.93
N ARG A 117 61.38 29.48 -53.01
CA ARG A 117 59.93 29.20 -52.94
C ARG A 117 59.66 27.75 -52.58
N GLU A 118 60.39 26.82 -53.19
CA GLU A 118 60.27 25.38 -52.91
C GLU A 118 60.61 25.08 -51.44
N ALA A 119 61.74 25.61 -50.93
CA ALA A 119 62.10 25.49 -49.51
C ALA A 119 61.06 26.10 -48.56
N ALA A 120 60.46 27.24 -48.93
CA ALA A 120 59.38 27.86 -48.14
C ALA A 120 58.08 27.03 -48.16
N HIS A 121 57.70 26.47 -49.32
CA HIS A 121 56.54 25.58 -49.45
C HIS A 121 56.73 24.28 -48.66
N GLU A 122 57.92 23.67 -48.72
CA GLU A 122 58.26 22.50 -47.91
C GLU A 122 58.26 22.81 -46.42
N GLY A 123 58.90 23.90 -45.98
CA GLY A 123 58.91 24.32 -44.58
C GLY A 123 57.50 24.53 -44.03
N ALA A 124 56.64 25.21 -44.81
CA ALA A 124 55.23 25.39 -44.45
C ALA A 124 54.42 24.08 -44.47
N ALA A 125 54.78 23.11 -45.33
CA ALA A 125 54.13 21.80 -45.35
C ALA A 125 54.53 20.91 -44.17
N ARG A 126 55.81 20.95 -43.76
CA ARG A 126 56.32 20.28 -42.54
C ARG A 126 55.64 20.85 -41.30
N ALA A 127 55.65 22.18 -41.14
CA ALA A 127 55.02 22.88 -40.03
C ALA A 127 53.51 22.62 -39.90
N ARG A 128 52.78 22.43 -41.02
CA ARG A 128 51.37 22.00 -40.98
C ARG A 128 51.23 20.58 -40.45
N ARG A 129 51.96 19.60 -41.02
CA ARG A 129 51.91 18.20 -40.56
C ARG A 129 52.26 18.06 -39.08
N GLU A 130 53.33 18.74 -38.62
CA GLU A 130 53.72 18.76 -37.21
C GLU A 130 52.62 19.34 -36.30
N ALA A 131 51.87 20.35 -36.77
CA ALA A 131 50.73 20.92 -36.04
C ALA A 131 49.49 20.01 -36.05
N ASP A 132 49.20 19.36 -37.18
CA ASP A 132 48.09 18.42 -37.35
C ASP A 132 48.31 17.17 -36.46
N GLU A 133 49.50 16.56 -36.52
CA GLU A 133 49.91 15.43 -35.67
C GLU A 133 49.84 15.79 -34.17
N ALA A 134 50.28 16.99 -33.79
CA ALA A 134 50.20 17.47 -32.42
C ALA A 134 48.74 17.72 -31.97
N ALA A 135 47.87 18.17 -32.88
CA ALA A 135 46.44 18.37 -32.60
C ALA A 135 45.71 17.03 -32.44
N GLU A 136 45.97 16.05 -33.31
CA GLU A 136 45.43 14.69 -33.19
C GLU A 136 45.89 14.01 -31.89
N ALA A 137 47.18 14.10 -31.55
CA ALA A 137 47.71 13.55 -30.30
C ALA A 137 47.09 14.22 -29.05
N LEU A 138 46.80 15.53 -29.11
CA LEU A 138 46.10 16.24 -28.02
C LEU A 138 44.63 15.82 -27.92
N LEU A 139 43.95 15.62 -29.05
CA LEU A 139 42.56 15.13 -29.09
C LEU A 139 42.44 13.68 -28.64
N GLY A 140 43.41 12.82 -28.98
CA GLY A 140 43.52 11.45 -28.47
C GLY A 140 43.56 11.42 -26.94
N ARG A 141 44.56 12.09 -26.35
CA ARG A 141 44.72 12.21 -24.89
C ARG A 141 43.50 12.81 -24.19
N ALA A 142 42.82 13.77 -24.83
CA ALA A 142 41.59 14.35 -24.29
C ALA A 142 40.41 13.35 -24.31
N ARG A 143 40.28 12.52 -25.35
CA ARG A 143 39.27 11.46 -25.46
C ARG A 143 39.56 10.32 -24.49
N GLU A 144 40.81 9.88 -24.38
CA GLU A 144 41.28 8.89 -23.40
C GLU A 144 40.91 9.35 -21.98
N ARG A 145 41.31 10.57 -21.59
CA ARG A 145 41.04 11.10 -20.25
C ARG A 145 39.54 11.29 -19.98
N ALA A 146 38.74 11.66 -20.99
CA ALA A 146 37.28 11.69 -20.85
C ALA A 146 36.70 10.27 -20.66
N GLY A 147 37.22 9.28 -21.38
CA GLY A 147 36.86 7.87 -21.22
C GLY A 147 37.17 7.32 -19.82
N GLU A 148 38.37 7.59 -19.29
CA GLU A 148 38.76 7.25 -17.92
C GLU A 148 37.80 7.84 -16.89
N LEU A 149 37.48 9.14 -17.01
CA LEU A 149 36.58 9.83 -16.07
C LEU A 149 35.14 9.27 -16.14
N LEU A 150 34.64 8.97 -17.34
CA LEU A 150 33.32 8.36 -17.52
C LEU A 150 33.27 6.90 -17.03
N ALA A 151 34.33 6.12 -17.23
CA ALA A 151 34.44 4.76 -16.71
C ALA A 151 34.46 4.76 -15.18
N LYS A 152 35.27 5.64 -14.57
CA LYS A 152 35.32 5.83 -13.12
C LYS A 152 33.97 6.24 -12.54
N ALA A 153 33.34 7.28 -13.10
CA ALA A 153 32.05 7.77 -12.59
C ALA A 153 30.92 6.72 -12.73
N ARG A 154 30.98 5.85 -13.74
CA ARG A 154 30.06 4.70 -13.88
C ARG A 154 30.31 3.60 -12.85
N ALA A 155 31.57 3.32 -12.51
CA ALA A 155 31.91 2.38 -11.44
C ALA A 155 31.42 2.90 -10.08
N GLU A 156 31.73 4.16 -9.73
CA GLU A 156 31.27 4.79 -8.48
C GLU A 156 29.73 4.83 -8.39
N ALA A 157 29.03 5.14 -9.50
CA ALA A 157 27.56 5.08 -9.54
C ALA A 157 27.01 3.66 -9.38
N GLY A 158 27.66 2.64 -9.98
CA GLY A 158 27.28 1.24 -9.81
C GLY A 158 27.47 0.74 -8.38
N GLU A 159 28.61 1.08 -7.76
CA GLU A 159 28.89 0.76 -6.35
C GLU A 159 27.85 1.37 -5.40
N LEU A 160 27.43 2.62 -5.65
CA LEU A 160 26.39 3.29 -4.88
C LEU A 160 25.00 2.65 -5.06
N VAL A 161 24.63 2.26 -6.28
CA VAL A 161 23.36 1.54 -6.55
C VAL A 161 23.35 0.17 -5.89
N GLU A 162 24.45 -0.58 -5.97
CA GLU A 162 24.58 -1.88 -5.31
C GLU A 162 24.63 -1.78 -3.79
N ALA A 163 25.23 -0.73 -3.23
CA ALA A 163 25.20 -0.45 -1.80
C ALA A 163 23.78 -0.12 -1.34
N GLY A 164 23.10 0.86 -1.94
CA GLY A 164 21.71 1.20 -1.62
C GLY A 164 20.76 0.01 -1.82
N GLY A 165 21.00 -0.81 -2.85
CA GLY A 165 20.24 -2.03 -3.09
C GLY A 165 20.44 -3.11 -2.01
N ARG A 166 21.60 -3.18 -1.35
CA ARG A 166 21.81 -4.06 -0.17
C ARG A 166 21.11 -3.50 1.06
N GLU A 167 21.31 -2.22 1.37
CA GLU A 167 20.67 -1.55 2.51
C GLU A 167 19.14 -1.68 2.45
N LEU A 168 18.54 -1.45 1.29
CA LEU A 168 17.08 -1.59 1.09
C LEU A 168 16.58 -3.03 1.28
N ARG A 169 17.37 -4.05 0.90
CA ARG A 169 17.03 -5.45 1.17
C ARG A 169 17.12 -5.79 2.65
N GLU A 170 18.19 -5.38 3.34
CA GLU A 170 18.34 -5.58 4.79
C GLU A 170 17.27 -4.83 5.59
N MET A 171 16.83 -3.65 5.14
CA MET A 171 15.68 -2.94 5.71
C MET A 171 14.36 -3.69 5.47
N ALA A 172 14.11 -4.18 4.26
CA ALA A 172 12.90 -4.96 3.94
C ALA A 172 12.83 -6.26 4.77
N GLU A 173 13.93 -7.03 4.83
CA GLU A 173 14.03 -8.27 5.62
C GLU A 173 13.77 -8.00 7.12
N ARG A 174 14.28 -6.90 7.68
CA ARG A 174 13.98 -6.47 9.05
C ARG A 174 12.52 -6.07 9.25
N CYS A 175 11.93 -5.33 8.31
CA CYS A 175 10.52 -4.96 8.37
C CYS A 175 9.61 -6.19 8.31
N GLU A 176 9.90 -7.17 7.44
CA GLU A 176 9.16 -8.43 7.42
C GLU A 176 9.35 -9.26 8.71
N ALA A 177 10.55 -9.28 9.27
CA ALA A 177 10.82 -9.98 10.54
C ALA A 177 10.01 -9.36 11.69
N LEU A 178 9.97 -8.03 11.78
CA LEU A 178 9.17 -7.30 12.76
C LEU A 178 7.66 -7.51 12.55
N LEU A 179 7.18 -7.56 11.30
CA LEU A 179 5.78 -7.89 11.00
C LEU A 179 5.43 -9.30 11.49
N ARG A 180 6.25 -10.31 11.17
CA ARG A 180 6.06 -11.70 11.65
C ARG A 180 6.09 -11.81 13.17
N GLU A 181 6.92 -11.01 13.84
CA GLU A 181 6.96 -10.95 15.31
C GLU A 181 5.66 -10.35 15.89
N GLN A 182 5.10 -9.31 15.26
CA GLN A 182 3.83 -8.70 15.67
C GLN A 182 2.64 -9.62 15.39
N GLU A 183 2.59 -10.26 14.21
CA GLU A 183 1.58 -11.28 13.87
C GLU A 183 1.62 -12.45 14.88
N GLY A 184 2.81 -12.92 15.24
CA GLY A 184 2.99 -13.97 16.23
C GLY A 184 2.52 -13.58 17.65
N LYS A 185 2.76 -12.33 18.07
CA LYS A 185 2.25 -11.80 19.35
C LYS A 185 0.72 -11.68 19.33
N GLN A 186 0.15 -11.11 18.28
CA GLN A 186 -1.31 -10.96 18.15
C GLN A 186 -2.02 -12.33 18.12
N ALA A 187 -1.43 -13.33 17.45
CA ALA A 187 -1.94 -14.70 17.46
C ALA A 187 -1.85 -15.36 18.84
N ALA A 188 -0.79 -15.09 19.61
CA ALA A 188 -0.66 -15.58 20.99
C ALA A 188 -1.68 -14.91 21.93
N GLU A 189 -1.81 -13.59 21.89
CA GLU A 189 -2.80 -12.83 22.66
C GLU A 189 -4.24 -13.26 22.34
N ALA A 190 -4.55 -13.47 21.05
CA ALA A 190 -5.84 -14.02 20.62
C ALA A 190 -6.08 -15.43 21.17
N GLY A 191 -5.08 -16.32 21.08
CA GLY A 191 -5.18 -17.69 21.62
C GLY A 191 -5.35 -17.74 23.15
N GLU A 192 -4.70 -16.85 23.89
CA GLU A 192 -4.91 -16.71 25.34
C GLU A 192 -6.33 -16.21 25.68
N LEU A 193 -6.86 -15.26 24.89
CA LEU A 193 -8.23 -14.77 25.04
C LEU A 193 -9.27 -15.84 24.69
N GLU A 194 -9.08 -16.58 23.60
CA GLU A 194 -9.96 -17.69 23.18
C GLU A 194 -9.96 -18.83 24.22
N ALA A 195 -8.79 -19.25 24.69
CA ALA A 195 -8.68 -20.24 25.77
C ALA A 195 -9.32 -19.73 27.08
N GLY A 196 -9.15 -18.45 27.40
CA GLY A 196 -9.78 -17.80 28.56
C GLY A 196 -11.30 -17.66 28.45
N LEU A 197 -11.85 -17.58 27.23
CA LEU A 197 -13.30 -17.63 26.98
C LEU A 197 -13.83 -19.06 27.09
N ALA A 198 -13.22 -20.02 26.39
CA ALA A 198 -13.63 -21.43 26.43
C ALA A 198 -13.60 -22.01 27.86
N ALA A 199 -12.62 -21.63 28.68
CA ALA A 199 -12.55 -22.02 30.10
C ALA A 199 -13.70 -21.42 30.94
N ARG A 200 -14.16 -20.20 30.62
CA ARG A 200 -15.32 -19.57 31.28
C ARG A 200 -16.63 -20.17 30.81
N GLU A 201 -16.76 -20.48 29.53
CA GLU A 201 -17.92 -21.15 28.94
C GLU A 201 -18.09 -22.53 29.58
N SER A 202 -17.04 -23.35 29.61
CA SER A 202 -17.04 -24.65 30.30
C SER A 202 -17.45 -24.53 31.79
N ALA A 203 -16.89 -23.57 32.53
CA ALA A 203 -17.25 -23.33 33.94
C ALA A 203 -18.71 -22.86 34.12
N VAL A 204 -19.28 -22.17 33.13
CA VAL A 204 -20.72 -21.81 33.11
C VAL A 204 -21.57 -23.03 32.78
N GLU A 205 -21.18 -23.87 31.82
CA GLU A 205 -21.87 -25.12 31.49
C GLU A 205 -21.89 -26.10 32.67
N GLU A 206 -20.75 -26.32 33.33
CA GLU A 206 -20.65 -27.12 34.56
C GLU A 206 -21.60 -26.59 35.65
N ARG A 207 -21.62 -25.25 35.86
CA ARG A 207 -22.48 -24.62 36.85
C ARG A 207 -23.96 -24.69 36.48
N VAL A 208 -24.31 -24.61 35.20
CA VAL A 208 -25.69 -24.79 34.70
C VAL A 208 -26.14 -26.25 34.88
N ALA A 209 -25.26 -27.22 34.62
CA ALA A 209 -25.54 -28.63 34.86
C ALA A 209 -25.72 -28.94 36.37
N GLU A 210 -24.84 -28.40 37.23
CA GLU A 210 -24.93 -28.51 38.70
C GLU A 210 -26.27 -27.94 39.23
N LEU A 211 -26.67 -26.76 38.75
CA LEU A 211 -27.91 -26.11 39.16
C LEU A 211 -29.15 -26.82 38.61
N SER A 212 -29.11 -27.29 37.35
CA SER A 212 -30.20 -28.07 36.74
C SER A 212 -30.41 -29.39 37.49
N GLY A 213 -29.35 -30.17 37.73
CA GLY A 213 -29.43 -31.43 38.48
C GLY A 213 -29.90 -31.25 39.93
N ARG A 214 -29.56 -30.12 40.59
CA ARG A 214 -30.16 -29.75 41.88
C ARG A 214 -31.64 -29.41 41.78
N GLY A 215 -32.05 -28.67 40.75
CA GLY A 215 -33.45 -28.35 40.47
C GLY A 215 -34.28 -29.61 40.25
N GLU A 216 -33.79 -30.53 39.42
CA GLU A 216 -34.39 -31.85 39.17
C GLU A 216 -34.48 -32.68 40.45
N ALA A 217 -33.42 -32.74 41.27
CA ALA A 217 -33.45 -33.46 42.54
C ALA A 217 -34.45 -32.87 43.56
N VAL A 218 -34.62 -31.54 43.59
CA VAL A 218 -35.65 -30.87 44.40
C VAL A 218 -37.06 -31.14 43.87
N LEU A 219 -37.25 -31.12 42.55
CA LEU A 219 -38.54 -31.45 41.91
C LEU A 219 -38.91 -32.92 42.14
N GLU A 220 -37.96 -33.86 42.02
CA GLU A 220 -38.16 -35.28 42.32
C GLU A 220 -38.47 -35.53 43.80
N ARG A 221 -37.81 -34.81 44.71
CA ARG A 221 -38.15 -34.84 46.13
C ARG A 221 -39.57 -34.33 46.36
N ALA A 222 -39.93 -33.17 45.81
CA ALA A 222 -41.26 -32.59 45.96
C ALA A 222 -42.37 -33.47 45.37
N ARG A 223 -42.11 -34.15 44.23
CA ARG A 223 -43.00 -35.16 43.65
C ARG A 223 -43.24 -36.34 44.59
N ARG A 224 -42.19 -36.84 45.26
CA ARG A 224 -42.30 -37.95 46.22
C ARG A 224 -43.01 -37.54 47.51
N GLU A 225 -42.73 -36.33 48.01
CA GLU A 225 -43.43 -35.77 49.17
C GLU A 225 -44.91 -35.52 48.86
N ALA A 226 -45.25 -35.05 47.65
CA ALA A 226 -46.64 -34.92 47.19
C ALA A 226 -47.33 -36.28 47.01
N ALA A 227 -46.68 -37.26 46.36
CA ALA A 227 -47.24 -38.60 46.18
C ALA A 227 -47.47 -39.32 47.53
N GLY A 228 -46.53 -39.20 48.48
CA GLY A 228 -46.72 -39.68 49.85
C GLY A 228 -47.87 -38.99 50.58
N ALA A 229 -48.03 -37.68 50.41
CA ALA A 229 -49.16 -36.94 50.95
C ALA A 229 -50.51 -37.35 50.31
N GLU A 230 -50.54 -37.69 49.01
CA GLU A 230 -51.72 -38.28 48.36
C GLU A 230 -52.04 -39.67 48.90
N GLU A 231 -51.04 -40.54 49.09
CA GLU A 231 -51.23 -41.87 49.68
C GLU A 231 -51.70 -41.81 51.14
N ASP A 232 -51.13 -40.89 51.93
CA ASP A 232 -51.56 -40.59 53.30
C ASP A 232 -53.01 -40.06 53.33
N ALA A 233 -53.37 -39.14 52.42
CA ALA A 233 -54.73 -38.63 52.31
C ALA A 233 -55.72 -39.74 51.90
N ARG A 234 -55.37 -40.61 50.94
CA ARG A 234 -56.18 -41.77 50.54
C ARG A 234 -56.35 -42.77 51.69
N ARG A 235 -55.29 -43.01 52.48
CA ARG A 235 -55.36 -43.89 53.67
C ARG A 235 -56.25 -43.28 54.76
N LEU A 236 -56.09 -41.99 55.07
CA LEU A 236 -56.92 -41.29 56.05
C LEU A 236 -58.39 -41.24 55.62
N GLN A 237 -58.66 -41.08 54.33
CA GLN A 237 -60.01 -41.19 53.75
C GLN A 237 -60.58 -42.60 53.92
N ALA A 238 -59.82 -43.65 53.58
CA ALA A 238 -60.25 -45.04 53.75
C ALA A 238 -60.48 -45.40 55.23
N GLU A 239 -59.62 -44.95 56.15
CA GLU A 239 -59.84 -45.09 57.60
C GLU A 239 -61.09 -44.34 58.07
N ALA A 240 -61.40 -43.17 57.50
CA ALA A 240 -62.60 -42.40 57.82
C ALA A 240 -63.86 -43.10 57.30
N GLU A 241 -63.81 -43.69 56.10
CA GLU A 241 -64.88 -44.50 55.52
C GLU A 241 -65.12 -45.79 56.31
N GLU A 242 -64.06 -46.49 56.73
CA GLU A 242 -64.16 -47.67 57.60
C GLU A 242 -64.76 -47.31 58.97
N ARG A 243 -64.29 -46.22 59.61
CA ARG A 243 -64.87 -45.72 60.87
C ARG A 243 -66.33 -45.28 60.71
N ALA A 244 -66.69 -44.68 59.57
CA ALA A 244 -68.07 -44.35 59.27
C ALA A 244 -68.93 -45.61 59.10
N ALA A 245 -68.43 -46.63 58.40
CA ALA A 245 -69.10 -47.92 58.25
C ALA A 245 -69.26 -48.65 59.60
N GLU A 246 -68.24 -48.65 60.46
CA GLU A 246 -68.34 -49.15 61.83
C GLU A 246 -69.41 -48.40 62.64
N LEU A 247 -69.41 -47.07 62.59
CA LEU A 247 -70.38 -46.26 63.33
C LEU A 247 -71.80 -46.49 62.84
N LEU A 248 -72.02 -46.63 61.52
CA LEU A 248 -73.30 -46.99 60.93
C LEU A 248 -73.72 -48.42 61.30
N ALA A 249 -72.80 -49.38 61.35
CA ALA A 249 -73.08 -50.74 61.80
C ALA A 249 -73.44 -50.80 63.30
N ARG A 250 -72.72 -50.06 64.16
CA ARG A 250 -73.04 -49.90 65.59
C ARG A 250 -74.36 -49.17 65.80
N ALA A 251 -74.68 -48.19 64.96
CA ALA A 251 -75.97 -47.49 64.97
C ALA A 251 -77.11 -48.45 64.57
N ARG A 252 -76.95 -49.26 63.51
CA ARG A 252 -77.90 -50.31 63.12
C ARG A 252 -78.11 -51.36 64.21
N LEU A 253 -77.05 -51.87 64.82
CA LEU A 253 -77.16 -52.81 65.95
C LEU A 253 -77.85 -52.19 67.16
N ARG A 254 -77.68 -50.88 67.40
CA ARG A 254 -78.40 -50.15 68.46
C ARG A 254 -79.86 -49.88 68.08
N GLN A 255 -80.15 -49.61 66.81
CA GLN A 255 -81.50 -49.50 66.27
C GLN A 255 -82.22 -50.84 66.41
N GLU A 256 -81.68 -51.95 65.89
CA GLU A 256 -82.23 -53.29 66.03
C GLU A 256 -82.46 -53.68 67.50
N ARG A 257 -81.55 -53.27 68.41
CA ARG A 257 -81.74 -53.48 69.84
C ARG A 257 -82.94 -52.67 70.34
N VAL A 258 -83.02 -51.37 70.03
CA VAL A 258 -84.15 -50.52 70.41
C VAL A 258 -85.45 -51.06 69.84
N GLU A 259 -85.47 -51.52 68.58
CA GLU A 259 -86.62 -52.17 67.94
C GLU A 259 -87.04 -53.46 68.68
N ARG A 260 -86.12 -54.37 68.99
CA ARG A 260 -86.42 -55.59 69.78
C ARG A 260 -86.85 -55.26 71.22
N GLU A 261 -86.34 -54.16 71.78
CA GLU A 261 -86.67 -53.68 73.13
C GLU A 261 -88.05 -53.00 73.13
N THR A 262 -88.42 -52.24 72.09
CA THR A 262 -89.78 -51.72 71.88
C THR A 262 -90.77 -52.82 71.49
N GLU A 263 -90.42 -53.82 70.68
CA GLU A 263 -91.24 -55.01 70.45
C GLU A 263 -91.55 -55.75 71.76
N ARG A 264 -90.55 -55.93 72.63
CA ARG A 264 -90.76 -56.50 73.97
C ARG A 264 -91.69 -55.65 74.82
N ILE A 265 -91.53 -54.33 74.80
CA ILE A 265 -92.40 -53.38 75.53
C ILE A 265 -93.82 -53.43 74.96
N VAL A 266 -94.00 -53.42 73.64
CA VAL A 266 -95.29 -53.54 72.95
C VAL A 266 -95.95 -54.87 73.32
N ARG A 267 -95.27 -56.02 73.16
CA ARG A 267 -95.81 -57.34 73.57
C ARG A 267 -96.15 -57.39 75.06
N ALA A 268 -95.37 -56.74 75.93
CA ALA A 268 -95.67 -56.62 77.36
C ALA A 268 -96.81 -55.63 77.68
N HIS A 269 -97.13 -54.69 76.79
CA HIS A 269 -98.31 -53.81 76.87
C HIS A 269 -99.55 -54.45 76.23
N GLU A 270 -99.39 -55.28 75.21
CA GLU A 270 -100.43 -56.15 74.65
C GLU A 270 -100.85 -57.21 75.67
N GLN A 271 -99.91 -57.92 76.29
CA GLN A 271 -100.18 -58.86 77.38
C GLN A 271 -100.88 -58.18 78.57
N ARG A 272 -100.51 -56.94 78.92
CA ARG A 272 -101.23 -56.15 79.95
C ARG A 272 -102.61 -55.69 79.47
N ARG A 273 -102.79 -55.30 78.19
CA ARG A 273 -104.11 -55.01 77.60
C ARG A 273 -104.99 -56.25 77.53
N GLU A 274 -104.41 -57.42 77.30
CA GLU A 274 -105.10 -58.72 77.26
C GLU A 274 -105.53 -59.14 78.67
N ALA A 275 -104.63 -59.05 79.66
CA ALA A 275 -104.96 -59.27 81.06
C ALA A 275 -106.04 -58.29 81.58
N VAL A 276 -105.98 -57.01 81.18
CA VAL A 276 -107.03 -56.03 81.50
C VAL A 276 -108.33 -56.32 80.74
N ARG A 277 -108.28 -56.78 79.47
CA ARG A 277 -109.49 -57.21 78.74
C ARG A 277 -110.12 -58.46 79.37
N GLN A 278 -109.32 -59.44 79.82
CA GLN A 278 -109.78 -60.61 80.56
C GLN A 278 -110.37 -60.23 81.93
N HIS A 279 -109.73 -59.32 82.67
CA HIS A 279 -110.26 -58.82 83.94
C HIS A 279 -111.56 -58.02 83.73
N MET A 280 -111.65 -57.19 82.69
CA MET A 280 -112.88 -56.48 82.29
C MET A 280 -113.95 -57.38 81.65
N ALA A 281 -113.60 -58.58 81.19
CA ALA A 281 -114.56 -59.60 80.79
C ALA A 281 -115.10 -60.35 82.03
N HIS A 282 -114.23 -60.67 82.98
CA HIS A 282 -114.61 -61.26 84.27
C HIS A 282 -115.51 -60.32 85.09
N VAL A 283 -115.16 -59.04 85.20
CA VAL A 283 -115.99 -58.01 85.86
C VAL A 283 -117.32 -57.80 85.12
N ARG A 284 -117.35 -57.82 83.78
CA ARG A 284 -118.62 -57.79 83.03
C ARG A 284 -119.48 -59.03 83.25
N ALA A 285 -118.89 -60.22 83.31
CA ALA A 285 -119.62 -61.45 83.65
C ALA A 285 -120.21 -61.41 85.07
N SER A 286 -119.44 -60.91 86.05
CA SER A 286 -119.89 -60.77 87.44
C SER A 286 -120.99 -59.71 87.63
N LEU A 287 -120.94 -58.59 86.91
CA LEU A 287 -122.00 -57.56 86.98
C LEU A 287 -123.26 -57.95 86.18
N ALA A 288 -123.11 -58.65 85.06
CA ALA A 288 -124.24 -59.16 84.27
C ALA A 288 -125.12 -60.16 85.05
N ALA A 289 -124.57 -60.80 86.08
CA ALA A 289 -125.31 -61.71 86.96
C ALA A 289 -126.23 -61.03 87.99
N ILE A 290 -126.12 -59.70 88.19
CA ILE A 290 -126.87 -58.96 89.23
C ILE A 290 -127.75 -57.84 88.65
N THR A 291 -127.33 -57.14 87.59
CA THR A 291 -128.13 -56.06 86.96
C THR A 291 -128.04 -56.09 85.43
N GLY A 292 -128.93 -56.83 84.78
CA GLY A 292 -128.96 -56.95 83.33
C GLY A 292 -129.43 -55.69 82.58
N ARG A 293 -128.51 -55.01 81.87
CA ARG A 293 -128.83 -54.15 80.71
C ARG A 293 -127.62 -53.94 79.78
N GLY A 294 -127.91 -53.99 78.49
CA GLY A 294 -127.11 -53.50 77.35
C GLY A 294 -127.84 -53.86 76.04
N PRO A 295 -127.33 -53.49 74.86
CA PRO A 295 -126.21 -52.57 74.57
C PRO A 295 -126.61 -51.47 73.53
N ASP A 296 -125.62 -50.95 72.77
CA ASP A 296 -125.70 -50.23 71.48
C ASP A 296 -126.30 -48.79 71.47
N GLY A 297 -125.87 -47.83 70.62
CA GLY A 297 -124.79 -47.72 69.60
C GLY A 297 -124.42 -46.21 69.41
N ALA A 298 -123.87 -45.63 68.34
CA ALA A 298 -123.23 -46.08 67.07
C ALA A 298 -122.43 -44.85 66.50
N GLU A 299 -121.17 -44.97 66.04
CA GLU A 299 -120.71 -45.01 64.62
C GLU A 299 -120.46 -43.64 63.89
N GLY A 300 -119.61 -43.66 62.84
CA GLY A 300 -119.17 -42.52 62.00
C GLY A 300 -117.70 -42.10 62.27
N ALA A 301 -116.68 -42.34 61.42
CA ALA A 301 -116.45 -42.09 59.97
C ALA A 301 -116.12 -40.61 59.65
N ASP A 302 -115.16 -40.23 58.79
CA ASP A 302 -114.34 -41.01 57.82
C ASP A 302 -112.93 -40.40 57.57
N GLY A 303 -112.11 -41.01 56.68
CA GLY A 303 -110.77 -40.51 56.23
C GLY A 303 -110.82 -39.56 55.00
N PRO A 304 -109.85 -39.57 54.04
CA PRO A 304 -108.57 -40.33 53.95
C PRO A 304 -107.35 -39.52 53.38
N GLU A 305 -106.21 -40.20 53.12
CA GLU A 305 -105.11 -39.89 52.14
C GLU A 305 -104.36 -38.51 52.23
N GLY A 306 -103.12 -38.25 51.78
CA GLY A 306 -101.99 -38.96 51.15
C GLY A 306 -100.80 -37.95 50.96
N ALA A 307 -99.58 -38.23 50.49
CA ALA A 307 -98.89 -39.49 50.11
C ALA A 307 -97.32 -39.32 50.12
N GLU A 308 -96.64 -39.71 49.03
CA GLU A 308 -95.19 -39.85 48.71
C GLU A 308 -94.45 -38.53 48.33
N GLY A 309 -93.12 -38.44 48.16
CA GLY A 309 -91.98 -39.38 48.31
C GLY A 309 -90.69 -38.90 47.57
N ALA A 310 -89.60 -39.69 47.63
CA ALA A 310 -88.35 -39.62 46.82
C ALA A 310 -87.40 -38.38 47.00
N GLU A 311 -86.08 -38.55 47.26
CA GLU A 311 -84.91 -38.67 46.32
C GLU A 311 -84.42 -37.33 45.71
N ALA A 312 -83.18 -37.15 45.23
CA ALA A 312 -81.85 -37.71 45.56
C ALA A 312 -80.73 -36.91 44.82
N ALA A 313 -79.48 -37.01 45.30
CA ALA A 313 -78.20 -36.67 44.62
C ALA A 313 -77.95 -35.20 44.16
N GLY A 314 -76.67 -34.80 44.07
CA GLY A 314 -76.26 -33.52 43.46
C GLY A 314 -74.98 -32.88 44.01
N GLY A 315 -73.81 -33.31 43.52
CA GLY A 315 -72.65 -32.41 43.32
C GLY A 315 -72.59 -31.95 41.84
N PRO A 316 -71.52 -31.30 41.35
CA PRO A 316 -70.20 -31.09 41.98
C PRO A 316 -69.61 -29.66 41.78
N GLU A 317 -68.27 -29.56 41.86
CA GLU A 317 -67.37 -28.59 41.18
C GLU A 317 -67.23 -27.09 41.61
N ALA A 318 -66.07 -26.82 42.23
CA ALA A 318 -64.93 -26.07 41.67
C ALA A 318 -64.78 -24.52 41.76
N ALA A 319 -63.49 -24.16 41.89
CA ALA A 319 -62.80 -22.92 41.47
C ALA A 319 -62.85 -21.64 42.33
N GLY A 320 -61.73 -20.89 42.27
CA GLY A 320 -61.51 -19.58 42.92
C GLY A 320 -60.70 -19.67 44.23
N GLY A 321 -59.43 -19.27 44.33
CA GLY A 321 -58.55 -18.57 43.38
C GLY A 321 -58.12 -17.20 43.94
N ALA A 322 -56.97 -17.14 44.60
CA ALA A 322 -56.48 -15.92 45.25
C ALA A 322 -55.97 -14.86 44.25
N GLY A 323 -56.04 -13.58 44.64
CA GLY A 323 -55.49 -12.46 43.86
C GLY A 323 -53.97 -12.29 44.02
N GLY A 324 -53.36 -11.24 43.45
CA GLY A 324 -53.96 -10.16 42.64
C GLY A 324 -53.01 -8.97 42.48
N ALA A 325 -53.20 -8.17 41.41
CA ALA A 325 -52.31 -7.10 40.93
C ALA A 325 -50.89 -7.59 40.53
N GLY A 326 -50.20 -7.05 39.51
CA GLY A 326 -50.44 -5.86 38.67
C GLY A 326 -49.15 -5.00 38.63
N GLY A 327 -48.76 -4.33 37.55
CA GLY A 327 -49.32 -4.24 36.20
C GLY A 327 -48.58 -3.16 35.39
N SER A 328 -48.66 -3.20 34.05
CA SER A 328 -47.88 -2.36 33.10
C SER A 328 -46.34 -2.63 33.12
N GLY A 329 -45.56 -2.24 32.10
CA GLY A 329 -45.91 -1.55 30.86
C GLY A 329 -44.92 -1.84 29.71
N SER A 330 -45.31 -1.46 28.49
CA SER A 330 -44.59 -1.64 27.22
C SER A 330 -44.25 -0.25 26.62
N PRO A 331 -43.55 -0.12 25.50
CA PRO A 331 -42.15 -0.52 25.25
C PRO A 331 -41.28 0.66 24.76
N GLY A 332 -40.00 0.39 24.48
CA GLY A 332 -39.06 1.26 23.78
C GLY A 332 -37.69 1.30 24.45
N GLY A 333 -36.55 1.30 23.76
CA GLY A 333 -36.34 1.31 22.31
C GLY A 333 -35.32 2.37 21.89
N THR A 334 -34.12 1.94 21.52
CA THR A 334 -33.17 2.74 20.72
C THR A 334 -32.38 1.84 19.79
N GLY A 335 -32.45 2.10 18.49
CA GLY A 335 -31.35 1.83 17.57
C GLY A 335 -30.46 3.06 17.48
N GLY A 336 -29.19 2.90 17.11
CA GLY A 336 -28.26 4.03 17.03
C GLY A 336 -26.84 3.60 16.68
N ALA A 337 -26.59 3.31 15.40
CA ALA A 337 -25.25 3.05 14.91
C ALA A 337 -24.52 4.37 14.62
N THR A 338 -23.32 4.55 15.19
CA THR A 338 -22.40 5.64 14.83
C THR A 338 -20.96 5.16 14.82
N VAL A 339 -20.38 5.08 13.62
CA VAL A 339 -18.94 5.10 13.32
C VAL A 339 -18.82 6.07 12.15
N PRO A 340 -18.11 7.20 12.29
CA PRO A 340 -16.69 7.20 11.96
C PRO A 340 -15.80 8.08 12.86
N GLY A 341 -14.49 7.85 12.80
CA GLY A 341 -13.49 8.60 13.58
C GLY A 341 -12.05 8.34 13.12
N GLN A 342 -11.78 8.46 11.81
CA GLN A 342 -10.41 8.37 11.29
C GLN A 342 -9.59 9.60 11.73
N GLY A 343 -8.61 9.38 12.60
CA GLY A 343 -7.51 10.32 12.85
C GLY A 343 -6.23 9.77 12.24
N ALA A 344 -5.70 10.42 11.21
CA ALA A 344 -4.41 10.09 10.63
C ALA A 344 -3.29 10.90 11.31
N PRO A 345 -2.07 10.34 11.46
CA PRO A 345 -0.85 11.11 11.33
C PRO A 345 -0.50 11.24 9.83
N ALA A 346 -0.10 12.43 9.42
CA ALA A 346 0.63 12.66 8.18
C ALA A 346 2.01 13.20 8.53
N GLU A 347 3.01 12.74 7.78
CA GLU A 347 4.38 13.29 7.60
C GLU A 347 5.08 13.92 8.82
#